data_AF-A0A6I5C938-F1
#
_entry.id   AF-A0A6I5C938-F1
#
_cell.length_a   1.000
_cell.length_b   1.000
_cell.length_c   1.000
_cell.angle_alpha   90.00
_cell.angle_beta   90.00
_cell.angle_gamma   90.00
#
_symmetry.space_group_name_H-M   'P 1'
#
loop_
_entity.id
_entity.type
_entity.pdbx_description
1 polymer ?
#
loop_
_entity_poly.entity_id
_entity_poly.type
_entity_poly.pdbx_seq_one_letter_code
_entity_poly.pdbx_strand_id
1 'polypeptide(L)'
;MTVRRVMGIETEYGISVPGHPNANAMLTSSQIVNAYAAAMHRARRARWDFEEENPLRDARGFDLAREAADSTQLTDEDIGLANVILTNGARLYVDHAHPEYSAPEVTNPRDAVLWDKAGERIMAEAAERAAQLPGAQPIHLYKNNTDNKGA
;
A
#
# COMPACT_ATOMS: atom_id res chain seq x y z
N MET A 1 -33.60 8.80 -5.96
CA MET A 1 -33.14 7.51 -5.39
C MET A 1 -31.85 7.75 -4.64
N THR A 2 -31.77 7.39 -3.35
CA THR A 2 -30.52 7.49 -2.56
C THR A 2 -29.94 6.09 -2.41
N VAL A 3 -28.79 5.82 -3.03
CA VAL A 3 -28.05 4.56 -2.82
C VAL A 3 -27.44 4.59 -1.42
N ARG A 4 -27.72 3.58 -0.60
CA ARG A 4 -27.12 3.39 0.73
C ARG A 4 -26.59 1.96 0.88
N ARG A 5 -25.28 1.81 0.70
CA ARG A 5 -24.54 0.54 0.80
C ARG A 5 -23.12 0.85 1.24
N VAL A 6 -22.57 0.06 2.16
CA VAL A 6 -21.15 0.19 2.56
C VAL A 6 -20.26 -0.16 1.37
N MET A 7 -19.29 0.69 1.05
CA MET A 7 -18.33 0.52 -0.04
C MET A 7 -17.01 1.27 0.26
N GLY A 8 -15.95 0.90 -0.45
CA GLY A 8 -14.64 1.56 -0.43
C GLY A 8 -13.99 1.45 -1.81
N ILE A 9 -12.92 2.20 -2.05
CA ILE A 9 -12.12 2.14 -3.28
C ILE A 9 -10.67 1.95 -2.87
N GLU A 10 -10.02 0.99 -3.53
CA GLU A 10 -8.60 0.72 -3.39
C GLU A 10 -7.93 1.14 -4.69
N THR A 11 -6.75 1.75 -4.59
CA THR A 11 -6.04 2.30 -5.74
C THR A 11 -4.55 2.15 -5.55
N GLU A 12 -3.98 1.19 -6.26
CA GLU A 12 -2.56 1.10 -6.52
C GLU A 12 -2.14 2.21 -7.50
N TYR A 13 -1.04 2.88 -7.19
CA TYR A 13 -0.46 3.88 -8.08
C TYR A 13 0.72 3.28 -8.84
N GLY A 14 0.75 3.47 -10.15
CA GLY A 14 1.97 3.30 -10.93
C GLY A 14 3.05 4.23 -10.37
N ILE A 15 4.30 3.76 -10.32
CA ILE A 15 5.41 4.50 -9.73
C ILE A 15 6.64 4.48 -10.64
N SER A 16 7.32 5.61 -10.77
CA SER A 16 8.60 5.68 -11.49
C SER A 16 9.57 6.69 -10.88
N VAL A 17 10.86 6.47 -11.11
CA VAL A 17 11.94 7.39 -10.73
C VAL A 17 12.64 7.83 -12.02
N PRO A 18 12.35 9.04 -12.55
CA PRO A 18 12.96 9.52 -13.78
C PRO A 18 14.49 9.49 -13.71
N GLY A 19 15.13 9.02 -14.79
CA GLY A 19 16.59 8.82 -14.84
C GLY A 19 17.11 7.55 -14.16
N HIS A 20 16.25 6.83 -13.42
CA HIS A 20 16.61 5.61 -12.69
C HIS A 20 15.66 4.44 -13.03
N PRO A 21 15.75 3.86 -14.26
CA PRO A 21 14.79 2.86 -14.74
C PRO A 21 14.81 1.53 -13.97
N ASN A 22 15.90 1.23 -13.26
CA ASN A 22 16.06 0.00 -12.47
C ASN A 22 15.85 0.24 -10.97
N ALA A 23 15.22 1.35 -10.59
CA ALA A 23 14.89 1.62 -9.18
C ALA A 23 13.97 0.50 -8.64
N ASN A 24 14.25 0.03 -7.43
CA ASN A 24 13.43 -0.98 -6.78
C ASN A 24 12.06 -0.38 -6.42
N ALA A 25 10.99 -0.90 -7.03
CA ALA A 25 9.64 -0.37 -6.86
C ALA A 25 9.14 -0.49 -5.41
N MET A 26 9.40 -1.62 -4.73
CA MET A 26 8.99 -1.82 -3.34
C MET A 26 9.62 -0.78 -2.39
N LEU A 27 10.92 -0.50 -2.57
CA LEU A 27 11.64 0.50 -1.77
C LEU A 27 11.13 1.91 -2.07
N THR A 28 10.89 2.22 -3.35
CA THR A 28 10.38 3.53 -3.78
C THR A 28 8.96 3.77 -3.25
N SER A 29 8.10 2.75 -3.29
CA SER A 29 6.76 2.77 -2.70
C SER A 29 6.81 2.95 -1.18
N SER A 30 7.76 2.27 -0.51
CA SER A 30 7.99 2.46 0.93
C SER A 30 8.42 3.88 1.27
N GLN A 31 9.19 4.56 0.42
CA GLN A 31 9.56 5.97 0.62
C GLN A 31 8.32 6.88 0.59
N ILE A 32 7.40 6.65 -0.35
CA ILE A 32 6.14 7.40 -0.46
C ILE A 32 5.30 7.25 0.82
N VAL A 33 5.01 6.01 1.22
CA VAL A 33 4.18 5.74 2.40
C VAL A 33 4.82 6.29 3.67
N ASN A 34 6.14 6.07 3.85
CA ASN A 34 6.86 6.55 5.03
C ASN A 34 6.95 8.09 5.09
N ALA A 35 7.12 8.77 3.95
CA ALA A 35 7.19 10.23 3.90
C ALA A 35 5.88 10.88 4.37
N TYR A 36 4.74 10.31 3.98
CA TYR A 36 3.44 10.78 4.46
C TYR A 36 3.20 10.39 5.93
N ALA A 37 3.52 9.15 6.31
CA ALA A 37 3.36 8.67 7.69
C ALA A 37 4.19 9.49 8.70
N ALA A 38 5.43 9.85 8.36
CA ALA A 38 6.29 10.65 9.22
C ALA A 38 5.74 12.06 9.50
N ALA A 39 4.97 12.62 8.56
CA ALA A 39 4.30 13.90 8.74
C ALA A 39 3.04 13.82 9.62
N MET A 40 2.50 12.62 9.84
CA MET A 40 1.24 12.41 10.55
C MET A 40 1.49 12.00 12.01
N HIS A 41 1.30 12.93 12.94
CA HIS A 41 1.50 12.71 14.39
C HIS A 41 0.64 11.60 15.02
N ARG A 42 -0.38 11.09 14.32
CA ARG A 42 -1.33 10.07 14.82
C ARG A 42 -1.53 8.87 13.88
N ALA A 43 -0.65 8.69 12.88
CA ALA A 43 -0.72 7.50 12.04
C ALA A 43 -0.44 6.25 12.90
N ARG A 44 -1.41 5.34 12.95
CA ARG A 44 -1.24 4.04 13.62
C ARG A 44 -0.62 3.07 12.63
N ARG A 45 0.51 2.46 13.00
CA ARG A 45 1.06 1.35 12.23
C ARG A 45 0.11 0.16 12.34
N ALA A 46 -0.38 -0.31 11.20
CA ALA A 46 -1.10 -1.56 11.12
C ALA A 46 -0.10 -2.68 10.81
N ARG A 47 -0.35 -3.87 11.38
CA ARG A 47 0.35 -5.09 11.01
C ARG A 47 -0.63 -5.99 10.31
N TRP A 48 -0.13 -6.82 9.40
CA TRP A 48 -0.94 -7.88 8.84
C TRP A 48 -1.30 -8.88 9.94
N ASP A 49 -2.56 -9.32 9.94
CA ASP A 49 -3.03 -10.36 10.85
C ASP A 49 -3.05 -11.68 10.09
N PHE A 50 -2.17 -12.60 10.48
CA PHE A 50 -2.02 -13.92 9.87
C PHE A 50 -2.78 -15.00 10.64
N GLU A 51 -3.64 -14.69 11.62
CA GLU A 51 -4.31 -15.74 12.42
C GLU A 51 -5.07 -16.78 11.57
N GLU A 52 -5.64 -16.38 10.43
CA GLU A 52 -6.34 -17.29 9.51
C GLU A 52 -5.45 -17.88 8.41
N GLU A 53 -4.18 -17.46 8.30
CA GLU A 53 -3.23 -17.94 7.30
C GLU A 53 -2.19 -18.87 7.94
N ASN A 54 -2.12 -20.12 7.47
CA ASN A 54 -1.07 -21.04 7.85
C ASN A 54 -0.41 -21.61 6.58
N PRO A 55 0.71 -21.02 6.12
CA PRO A 55 1.32 -21.41 4.85
C PRO A 55 1.89 -22.83 4.86
N LEU A 56 2.09 -23.41 6.05
CA LEU A 56 2.61 -24.77 6.20
C LEU A 56 1.51 -25.82 6.35
N ARG A 57 0.26 -25.39 6.37
CA ARG A 57 -0.90 -26.28 6.39
C ARG A 57 -1.29 -26.63 4.97
N ASP A 58 -0.99 -27.86 4.59
CA ASP A 58 -1.34 -28.38 3.28
C ASP A 58 -2.84 -28.67 3.17
N ALA A 59 -3.44 -28.36 2.02
CA ALA A 59 -4.85 -28.63 1.75
C ALA A 59 -5.23 -30.13 1.84
N ARG A 60 -4.26 -31.03 1.75
CA ARG A 60 -4.42 -32.48 1.92
C ARG A 60 -4.47 -32.91 3.39
N GLY A 61 -4.37 -31.99 4.34
CA GLY A 61 -4.61 -32.22 5.76
C GLY A 61 -3.38 -32.56 6.59
N PHE A 62 -2.18 -32.16 6.15
CA PHE A 62 -0.94 -32.31 6.91
C PHE A 62 -0.24 -30.97 7.09
N ASP A 63 0.47 -30.85 8.22
CA ASP A 63 1.22 -29.65 8.58
C ASP A 63 2.72 -29.91 8.44
N LEU A 64 3.43 -29.01 7.76
CA LEU A 64 4.89 -29.01 7.69
C LEU A 64 5.46 -28.30 8.94
N ALA A 65 6.45 -28.92 9.59
CA ALA A 65 7.16 -28.26 10.69
C ALA A 65 7.92 -27.03 10.15
N ARG A 66 7.83 -25.88 10.85
CA ARG A 66 8.43 -24.61 10.40
C ARG A 66 9.92 -24.72 10.17
N GLU A 67 10.63 -25.52 10.97
CA GLU A 67 12.08 -25.70 10.88
C GLU A 67 12.50 -26.51 9.64
N ALA A 68 11.57 -27.27 9.07
CA ALA A 68 11.76 -28.04 7.85
C ALA A 68 11.28 -27.29 6.59
N ALA A 69 10.62 -26.13 6.76
CA ALA A 69 10.15 -25.32 5.66
C ALA A 69 11.30 -24.53 5.02
N ASP A 70 11.26 -24.40 3.69
CA ASP A 70 12.12 -23.45 3.00
C ASP A 70 11.66 -22.02 3.33
N SER A 71 12.61 -21.09 3.42
CA SER A 71 12.31 -19.67 3.71
C SER A 71 11.28 -19.06 2.74
N THR A 72 11.23 -19.53 1.49
CA THR A 72 10.26 -19.07 0.49
C THR A 72 8.83 -19.51 0.78
N GLN A 73 8.62 -20.46 1.69
CA GLN A 73 7.30 -20.95 2.12
C GLN A 73 6.77 -20.21 3.36
N LEU A 74 7.59 -19.39 4.01
CA LEU A 74 7.22 -18.64 5.22
C LEU A 74 6.58 -17.30 4.83
N THR A 75 5.39 -17.35 4.22
CA THR A 75 4.69 -16.16 3.71
C THR A 75 4.06 -15.30 4.81
N ASP A 76 4.06 -15.79 6.05
CA ASP A 76 3.58 -15.08 7.24
C ASP A 76 4.67 -14.19 7.88
N GLU A 77 5.85 -14.10 7.27
CA GLU A 77 6.89 -13.16 7.66
C GLU A 77 6.65 -11.78 7.02
N ASP A 78 6.25 -10.81 7.85
CA ASP A 78 6.13 -9.42 7.43
C ASP A 78 7.52 -8.81 7.21
N ILE A 79 7.85 -8.53 5.94
CA ILE A 79 9.06 -7.81 5.51
C ILE A 79 9.12 -6.35 6.00
N GLY A 80 8.13 -5.90 6.79
CA GLY A 80 8.11 -4.59 7.43
C GLY A 80 7.79 -3.47 6.45
N LEU A 81 7.07 -3.80 5.38
CA LEU A 81 6.62 -2.81 4.42
C LEU A 81 5.72 -1.77 5.10
N ALA A 82 5.85 -0.52 4.66
CA ALA A 82 5.16 0.59 5.31
C ALA A 82 3.63 0.40 5.19
N ASN A 83 2.94 0.43 6.33
CA ASN A 83 1.49 0.23 6.42
C ASN A 83 0.92 1.08 7.56
N VAL A 84 0.07 2.05 7.23
CA VAL A 84 -0.48 3.00 8.21
C VAL A 84 -1.97 3.26 7.99
N ILE A 85 -2.68 3.43 9.11
CA ILE A 85 -4.05 3.95 9.13
C ILE A 85 -4.00 5.46 9.32
N LEU A 86 -4.67 6.18 8.43
CA LEU A 86 -4.75 7.63 8.40
C LEU A 86 -5.90 8.16 9.27
N THR A 87 -5.87 9.45 9.60
CA THR A 87 -6.87 10.08 10.47
C THR A 87 -8.26 10.18 9.85
N ASN A 88 -8.36 10.05 8.53
CA ASN A 88 -9.64 9.96 7.81
C ASN A 88 -10.20 8.53 7.74
N GLY A 89 -9.51 7.54 8.32
CA GLY A 89 -9.90 6.13 8.28
C GLY A 89 -9.36 5.36 7.07
N ALA A 90 -8.67 6.00 6.13
CA ALA A 90 -8.04 5.31 5.02
C ALA A 90 -6.82 4.49 5.46
N ARG A 91 -6.48 3.47 4.67
CA ARG A 91 -5.20 2.74 4.75
C ARG A 91 -4.27 3.27 3.67
N LEU A 92 -3.01 3.53 4.04
CA LEU A 92 -1.92 3.85 3.12
C LEU A 92 -0.79 2.86 3.36
N TYR A 93 -0.45 2.08 2.34
CA TYR A 93 0.49 0.97 2.49
C TYR A 93 1.22 0.66 1.19
N VAL A 94 2.21 -0.22 1.27
CA VAL A 94 2.86 -0.79 0.09
C VAL A 94 2.23 -2.15 -0.19
N ASP A 95 1.61 -2.28 -1.36
CA ASP A 95 1.23 -3.58 -1.89
C ASP A 95 2.25 -4.00 -2.94
N HIS A 96 3.14 -4.91 -2.54
CA HIS A 96 4.26 -5.38 -3.34
C HIS A 96 5.04 -4.22 -4.01
N ALA A 97 4.84 -3.98 -5.30
CA ALA A 97 5.56 -2.97 -6.08
C ALA A 97 4.93 -1.56 -6.01
N HIS A 98 3.72 -1.41 -5.49
CA HIS A 98 2.93 -0.18 -5.60
C HIS A 98 2.66 0.45 -4.23
N PRO A 99 2.66 1.80 -4.13
CA PRO A 99 2.03 2.46 -3.01
C PRO A 99 0.52 2.46 -3.27
N GLU A 100 -0.24 2.04 -2.27
CA GLU A 100 -1.67 1.86 -2.36
C GLU A 100 -2.41 2.71 -1.32
N TYR A 101 -3.52 3.29 -1.76
CA TYR A 101 -4.49 3.98 -0.90
C TYR A 101 -5.83 3.26 -0.96
N SER A 102 -6.30 2.76 0.19
CA SER A 102 -7.65 2.25 0.37
C SER A 102 -8.47 3.28 1.15
N ALA A 103 -9.48 3.85 0.48
CA ALA A 103 -10.38 4.84 1.07
C ALA A 103 -11.15 4.26 2.28
N PRO A 104 -11.57 5.10 3.26
CA PRO A 104 -12.42 4.65 4.35
C PRO A 104 -13.75 4.10 3.84
N GLU A 105 -14.42 3.30 4.67
CA GLU A 105 -15.76 2.82 4.38
C GLU A 105 -16.75 3.99 4.30
N VAL A 106 -17.47 4.06 3.19
CA VAL A 106 -18.51 5.06 2.93
C VAL A 106 -19.83 4.38 2.64
N THR A 107 -20.94 5.13 2.70
CA THR A 107 -22.28 4.58 2.52
C THR A 107 -22.94 4.94 1.20
N ASN A 108 -22.29 5.76 0.37
CA ASN A 108 -22.85 6.20 -0.90
C ASN A 108 -21.74 6.52 -1.93
N PRO A 109 -22.05 6.51 -3.24
CA PRO A 109 -21.04 6.71 -4.28
C PRO A 109 -20.41 8.11 -4.31
N ARG A 110 -21.12 9.15 -3.84
CA ARG A 110 -20.57 10.51 -3.80
C ARG A 110 -19.43 10.60 -2.80
N ASP A 111 -19.59 9.99 -1.64
CA ASP A 111 -18.55 9.93 -0.62
C ASP A 111 -17.39 9.02 -1.06
N ALA A 112 -17.66 7.98 -1.86
CA ALA A 112 -16.61 7.15 -2.43
C ALA A 112 -15.67 7.98 -3.32
N VAL A 113 -16.25 8.77 -4.23
CA VAL A 113 -15.48 9.70 -5.09
C VAL A 113 -14.77 10.76 -4.27
N LEU A 114 -15.41 11.30 -3.22
CA LEU A 114 -14.79 12.31 -2.35
C LEU A 114 -13.51 11.77 -1.70
N TRP A 115 -13.56 10.59 -1.11
CA TRP A 115 -12.42 10.01 -0.39
C TRP A 115 -11.37 9.38 -1.30
N ASP A 116 -11.77 8.84 -2.45
CA ASP A 116 -10.84 8.45 -3.52
C ASP A 116 -10.07 9.66 -4.06
N LYS A 117 -10.75 10.79 -4.26
CA LYS A 117 -10.10 12.05 -4.68
C LYS A 117 -9.18 12.61 -3.61
N ALA A 118 -9.51 12.45 -2.33
CA ALA A 118 -8.60 12.77 -1.24
C ALA A 118 -7.32 11.90 -1.30
N GLY A 119 -7.44 10.62 -1.66
CA GLY A 119 -6.32 9.72 -1.91
C GLY A 119 -5.31 10.27 -2.93
N GLU A 120 -5.78 10.87 -4.03
CA GLU A 120 -4.90 11.52 -5.01
C GLU A 120 -4.09 12.67 -4.42
N ARG A 121 -4.69 13.44 -3.49
CA ARG A 121 -4.00 14.55 -2.81
C ARG A 121 -3.00 14.04 -1.79
N ILE A 122 -3.35 12.97 -1.07
CA ILE A 122 -2.46 12.28 -0.12
C ILE A 122 -1.23 11.74 -0.86
N MET A 123 -1.42 11.05 -1.99
CA MET A 123 -0.31 10.51 -2.78
C MET A 123 0.57 11.61 -3.39
N ALA A 124 -0.03 12.69 -3.90
CA ALA A 124 0.74 13.84 -4.40
C ALA A 124 1.59 14.49 -3.29
N GLU A 125 0.99 14.74 -2.12
CA GLU A 125 1.70 15.30 -0.97
C GLU A 125 2.80 14.32 -0.47
N ALA A 126 2.53 13.02 -0.46
CA ALA A 126 3.51 12.00 -0.10
C ALA A 126 4.74 12.04 -1.03
N ALA A 127 4.54 12.19 -2.33
CA ALA A 127 5.63 12.35 -3.30
C ALA A 127 6.41 13.66 -3.10
N GLU A 128 5.72 14.78 -2.86
CA GLU A 128 6.35 16.07 -2.55
C GLU A 128 7.22 15.97 -1.27
N ARG A 129 6.72 15.30 -0.24
CA ARG A 129 7.46 15.07 1.01
C ARG A 129 8.65 14.13 0.82
N ALA A 130 8.49 13.06 0.05
CA ALA A 130 9.58 12.14 -0.26
C ALA A 130 10.73 12.84 -0.99
N ALA A 131 10.42 13.77 -1.90
CA ALA A 131 11.40 14.57 -2.62
C ALA A 131 12.17 15.57 -1.72
N GLN A 132 11.68 15.88 -0.52
CA GLN A 132 12.37 16.75 0.45
C GLN A 132 13.41 16.00 1.29
N LEU A 133 13.47 14.67 1.23
CA LEU A 133 14.46 13.89 1.96
C LEU A 133 15.87 14.11 1.37
N PRO A 134 16.92 14.24 2.20
CA PRO A 134 18.28 14.42 1.71
C PRO A 134 18.71 13.30 0.74
N GLY A 135 19.12 13.68 -0.47
CA GLY A 135 19.54 12.74 -1.51
C GLY A 135 18.39 12.01 -2.23
N ALA A 136 17.14 12.41 -1.99
CA ALA A 136 15.99 11.82 -2.68
C ALA A 136 16.01 12.10 -4.18
N GLN A 137 15.61 11.10 -4.95
CA GLN A 137 15.28 11.26 -6.36
C GLN A 137 13.82 11.69 -6.49
N PRO A 138 13.44 12.47 -7.53
CA PRO A 138 12.04 12.73 -7.82
C PRO A 138 11.29 11.42 -8.10
N ILE A 139 10.12 11.25 -7.47
CA ILE A 139 9.25 10.08 -7.68
C ILE A 139 7.97 10.56 -8.35
N HIS A 140 7.59 9.92 -9.45
CA HIS A 140 6.34 10.18 -10.14
C HIS A 140 5.33 9.07 -9.83
N LEU A 141 4.09 9.48 -9.54
CA LEU A 141 2.97 8.60 -9.29
C LEU A 141 1.91 8.74 -10.38
N TYR A 142 1.29 7.63 -10.74
CA TYR A 142 0.29 7.53 -11.80
C TYR A 142 -0.93 6.82 -11.28
N LYS A 143 -2.09 7.49 -11.30
CA LYS A 143 -3.37 6.83 -11.04
C LYS A 143 -3.89 6.23 -12.35
N ASN A 144 -3.37 5.06 -12.68
CA ASN A 144 -3.70 4.28 -13.86
C ASN A 144 -3.54 2.78 -13.53
N ASN A 145 -3.64 1.90 -14.53
CA ASN A 145 -3.62 0.45 -14.32
C ASN A 145 -2.55 -0.28 -15.13
N THR A 146 -1.66 0.44 -15.80
CA THR A 146 -0.57 -0.19 -16.56
C THR A 146 0.60 0.76 -16.71
N ASP A 147 1.80 0.19 -16.77
CA ASP A 147 3.02 0.91 -17.10
C ASP A 147 3.34 0.91 -18.60
N ASN A 148 2.49 0.29 -19.44
CA ASN A 148 2.69 0.05 -20.87
C ASN A 148 3.96 -0.77 -21.21
N LYS A 149 4.52 -1.53 -20.26
CA LYS A 149 5.68 -2.41 -20.43
C LYS A 149 5.37 -3.87 -20.05
N GLY A 150 4.12 -4.16 -19.65
CA GLY A 150 3.64 -5.51 -19.38
C GLY A 150 3.11 -5.74 -17.96
N ALA A 151 3.20 -4.73 -17.09
CA ALA A 151 2.51 -4.68 -15.81
C ALA A 151 1.22 -3.85 -15.92
#